data_AF-X1K4I9-F1
#
_entry.id   AF-X1K4I9-F1
#
_cell.length_a   1.000
_cell.length_b   1.000
_cell.length_c   1.000
_cell.angle_alpha   90.00
_cell.angle_beta   90.00
_cell.angle_gamma   90.00
#
_symmetry.space_group_name_H-M   'P 1'
#
loop_
_entity.id
_entity.type
_entity.pdbx_description
1 polymer ?
#
loop_
_entity_poly.entity_id
_entity_poly.type
_entity_poly.pdbx_seq_one_letter_code
_entity_poly.pdbx_strand_id
1 'polypeptide(L)'
;PVGAQARAMIAKPLEVRKVVPWGIDEDSFKVLSFEDPAQFYFDTIDEIGPGNFGCLDLPRKEKGGGGANDYYDNILYGYNNNLKIEDKIDTKPGKMPEKTDEYVYERINILGDGKDEFGDIVFEYPSIKNDTQVVYIPVISVEEIHGKTEVTIRAFAIFVITDWGKDGKEAYVKGQFIEKAITNSDGGIGAVEDLGLRVIRLIK
;
A
#
# COMPACT_ATOMS: atom_id res chain seq x y z
N PRO A 1 -16.78 -31.30 -23.17
CA PRO A 1 -15.61 -30.46 -22.84
C PRO A 1 -15.99 -28.98 -22.87
N VAL A 2 -16.11 -28.34 -21.71
CA VAL A 2 -16.29 -26.88 -21.63
C VAL A 2 -14.89 -26.27 -21.59
N GLY A 3 -14.43 -25.75 -22.72
CA GLY A 3 -13.19 -24.99 -22.78
C GLY A 3 -13.45 -23.57 -22.27
N ALA A 4 -13.03 -23.26 -21.04
CA ALA A 4 -13.01 -21.89 -20.56
C ALA A 4 -11.86 -21.15 -21.27
N GLN A 5 -12.18 -20.18 -22.12
CA GLN A 5 -11.20 -19.24 -22.66
C GLN A 5 -11.10 -18.05 -21.70
N ALA A 6 -10.10 -18.06 -20.83
CA ALA A 6 -9.83 -16.90 -19.98
C ALA A 6 -9.22 -15.78 -20.83
N ARG A 7 -9.86 -14.60 -20.85
CA ARG A 7 -9.26 -13.39 -21.44
C ARG A 7 -8.57 -12.61 -20.33
N ALA A 8 -7.28 -12.39 -20.49
CA ALA A 8 -6.48 -11.53 -19.61
C ALA A 8 -6.67 -10.06 -20.03
N MET A 9 -7.05 -9.20 -19.09
CA MET A 9 -7.09 -7.75 -19.29
C MET A 9 -6.10 -7.09 -18.34
N ILE A 10 -5.20 -6.26 -18.87
CA ILE A 10 -4.38 -5.36 -18.05
C ILE A 10 -5.28 -4.17 -17.69
N ALA A 11 -5.50 -3.92 -16.41
CA ALA A 11 -6.33 -2.82 -15.93
C ALA A 11 -5.77 -2.24 -14.62
N LYS A 12 -6.13 -1.01 -14.29
CA LYS A 12 -5.89 -0.43 -12.95
C LYS A 12 -7.08 -0.72 -12.04
N PRO A 13 -6.87 -1.05 -10.75
CA PRO A 13 -7.97 -1.16 -9.80
C PRO A 13 -8.47 0.27 -9.51
N LEU A 14 -9.77 0.51 -9.72
CA LEU A 14 -10.39 1.81 -9.39
C LEU A 14 -10.71 1.92 -7.89
N GLU A 15 -10.74 0.78 -7.20
CA GLU A 15 -11.12 0.64 -5.80
C GLU A 15 -10.40 -0.57 -5.19
N VAL A 16 -9.84 -0.41 -3.99
CA VAL A 16 -9.18 -1.49 -3.24
C VAL A 16 -9.58 -1.49 -1.76
N ARG A 17 -9.34 -2.61 -1.10
CA ARG A 17 -9.54 -2.83 0.35
C ARG A 17 -8.20 -3.08 1.02
N LYS A 18 -8.18 -3.02 2.36
CA LYS A 18 -7.02 -3.40 3.18
C LYS A 18 -5.75 -2.60 2.87
N VAL A 19 -5.94 -1.33 2.52
CA VAL A 19 -4.86 -0.38 2.25
C VAL A 19 -4.14 -0.07 3.57
N VAL A 20 -2.81 -0.15 3.58
CA VAL A 20 -2.03 0.27 4.76
C VAL A 20 -1.94 1.81 4.83
N PRO A 21 -1.68 2.42 6.00
CA PRO A 21 -1.82 3.87 6.17
C PRO A 21 -0.61 4.66 5.63
N TRP A 22 0.05 4.16 4.59
CA TRP A 22 1.21 4.80 3.97
C TRP A 22 0.82 5.22 2.56
N GLY A 23 1.14 6.45 2.16
CA GLY A 23 1.02 6.90 0.77
C GLY A 23 2.35 6.82 0.03
N ILE A 24 2.35 7.15 -1.26
CA ILE A 24 3.54 7.53 -2.02
C ILE A 24 3.19 8.67 -2.96
N ASP A 25 3.98 9.76 -2.99
CA ASP A 25 3.71 10.84 -3.94
C ASP A 25 3.91 10.37 -5.39
N GLU A 26 3.07 10.85 -6.30
CA GLU A 26 3.03 10.39 -7.68
C GLU A 26 4.33 10.63 -8.46
N ASP A 27 5.09 11.67 -8.14
CA ASP A 27 6.31 12.01 -8.86
C ASP A 27 7.47 11.15 -8.36
N SER A 28 7.58 10.92 -7.06
CA SER A 28 8.44 9.88 -6.50
C SER A 28 8.10 8.54 -7.13
N PHE A 29 6.82 8.13 -7.16
CA PHE A 29 6.39 6.86 -7.75
C PHE A 29 6.83 6.71 -9.21
N LYS A 30 6.72 7.76 -10.03
CA LYS A 30 7.17 7.75 -11.45
C LYS A 30 8.68 7.62 -11.59
N VAL A 31 9.45 8.16 -10.64
CA VAL A 31 10.92 8.12 -10.64
C VAL A 31 11.44 6.78 -10.09
N LEU A 32 10.65 6.06 -9.31
CA LEU A 32 10.99 4.71 -8.88
C LEU A 32 11.01 3.77 -10.10
N SER A 33 12.21 3.55 -10.63
CA SER A 33 12.43 2.68 -11.78
C SER A 33 12.11 1.22 -11.43
N PHE A 34 11.20 0.61 -12.19
CA PHE A 34 10.89 -0.82 -12.10
C PHE A 34 12.05 -1.74 -12.57
N GLU A 35 13.10 -1.16 -13.17
CA GLU A 35 14.24 -1.90 -13.75
C GLU A 35 15.37 -2.19 -12.75
N ASP A 36 15.36 -1.56 -11.58
CA ASP A 36 16.25 -1.91 -10.47
C ASP A 36 15.33 -2.10 -9.25
N PRO A 37 15.25 -3.30 -8.64
CA PRO A 37 14.41 -3.54 -7.47
C PRO A 37 15.00 -2.80 -6.27
N ALA A 38 14.88 -1.47 -6.31
CA ALA A 38 15.39 -0.54 -5.33
C ALA A 38 14.75 -0.88 -3.99
N GLN A 39 15.59 -1.01 -2.99
CA GLN A 39 15.16 -1.07 -1.60
C GLN A 39 14.54 0.29 -1.29
N PHE A 40 13.22 0.35 -1.15
CA PHE A 40 12.57 1.57 -0.72
C PHE A 40 12.66 1.65 0.79
N TYR A 41 13.00 2.82 1.31
CA TYR A 41 13.01 3.12 2.72
C TYR A 41 11.79 4.01 2.97
N PHE A 42 10.77 3.50 3.65
CA PHE A 42 9.87 4.34 4.42
C PHE A 42 10.64 4.70 5.67
N ASP A 43 11.17 5.90 5.77
CA ASP A 43 11.31 6.47 7.10
C ASP A 43 9.93 7.02 7.44
N THR A 44 9.30 6.52 8.49
CA THR A 44 8.36 7.42 9.16
C THR A 44 9.30 8.50 9.65
N ILE A 45 9.32 9.68 9.00
CA ILE A 45 9.57 11.03 9.58
C ILE A 45 10.53 11.96 8.78
N ASP A 46 10.15 13.25 8.83
CA ASP A 46 10.86 14.51 8.55
C ASP A 46 11.33 14.82 7.11
N GLU A 47 10.66 15.82 6.52
CA GLU A 47 10.98 16.50 5.26
C GLU A 47 10.71 15.74 3.96
N ILE A 48 9.92 16.34 3.07
CA ILE A 48 9.69 15.87 1.71
C ILE A 48 10.95 16.16 0.90
N GLY A 49 11.95 15.32 1.10
CA GLY A 49 12.89 14.94 0.06
C GLY A 49 12.41 13.66 -0.63
N PRO A 50 13.07 13.23 -1.71
CA PRO A 50 12.71 12.00 -2.41
C PRO A 50 12.74 10.83 -1.42
N GLY A 51 11.57 10.29 -1.07
CA GLY A 51 11.42 9.12 -0.21
C GLY A 51 10.61 9.25 1.09
N ASN A 52 9.89 10.35 1.37
CA ASN A 52 9.14 10.50 2.62
C ASN A 52 7.63 10.67 2.41
N PHE A 53 6.84 9.70 2.92
CA PHE A 53 5.41 9.68 2.66
C PHE A 53 4.58 9.80 3.93
N GLY A 54 3.87 10.93 4.00
CA GLY A 54 2.91 11.24 5.04
C GLY A 54 1.95 10.09 5.26
N CYS A 55 1.97 9.54 6.47
CA CYS A 55 0.99 8.57 6.92
C CYS A 55 -0.42 9.10 6.61
N LEU A 56 -1.34 8.27 6.14
CA LEU A 56 -2.71 8.68 5.84
C LEU A 56 -3.59 8.55 7.09
N ASP A 57 -4.44 9.53 7.36
CA ASP A 57 -5.44 9.48 8.42
C ASP A 57 -6.63 8.66 7.92
N LEU A 58 -6.56 7.35 8.14
CA LEU A 58 -7.58 6.37 7.75
C LEU A 58 -8.41 5.95 8.98
N PRO A 59 -9.42 6.73 9.39
CA PRO A 59 -10.11 6.54 10.66
C PRO A 59 -10.97 5.28 10.65
N ARG A 60 -10.91 4.54 11.75
CA ARG A 60 -11.74 3.34 12.01
C ARG A 60 -12.96 3.71 12.82
N LYS A 61 -14.05 4.04 12.12
CA LYS A 61 -15.31 4.56 12.71
C LYS A 61 -15.90 3.62 13.77
N GLU A 62 -15.69 2.32 13.64
CA GLU A 62 -16.17 1.31 14.59
C GLU A 62 -15.50 1.38 15.97
N LYS A 63 -14.36 2.05 16.10
CA LYS A 63 -13.64 2.25 17.38
C LYS A 63 -13.78 3.67 17.94
N GLY A 64 -14.71 4.47 17.42
CA GLY A 64 -14.89 5.86 17.83
C GLY A 64 -14.04 6.86 17.04
N GLY A 65 -13.20 6.38 16.10
CA GLY A 65 -12.47 7.16 15.10
C GLY A 65 -11.35 8.05 15.64
N GLY A 66 -10.20 8.00 14.98
CA GLY A 66 -9.09 8.92 15.15
C GLY A 66 -8.08 8.49 16.22
N GLY A 67 -6.80 8.62 15.88
CA GLY A 67 -5.68 8.51 16.82
C GLY A 67 -4.51 7.71 16.26
N ALA A 68 -3.50 7.45 17.08
CA ALA A 68 -2.37 6.58 16.71
C ALA A 68 -2.77 5.10 16.61
N ASN A 69 -3.79 4.67 17.36
CA ASN A 69 -4.27 3.29 17.32
C ASN A 69 -4.87 2.92 15.96
N ASP A 70 -5.60 3.83 15.31
CA ASP A 70 -6.13 3.59 13.96
C ASP A 70 -4.99 3.36 12.95
N TYR A 71 -3.91 4.15 13.06
CA TYR A 71 -2.72 3.96 12.24
C TYR A 71 -2.11 2.56 12.44
N TYR A 72 -1.87 2.15 13.69
CA TYR A 72 -1.29 0.84 13.99
C TYR A 72 -2.20 -0.33 13.58
N ASP A 73 -3.52 -0.21 13.81
CA ASP A 73 -4.49 -1.20 13.35
C ASP A 73 -4.54 -1.32 11.82
N ASN A 74 -4.36 -0.20 11.10
CA ASN A 74 -4.31 -0.21 9.64
C ASN A 74 -3.01 -0.79 9.10
N ILE A 75 -1.89 -0.72 9.83
CA ILE A 75 -0.71 -1.53 9.50
C ILE A 75 -1.10 -3.00 9.62
N LEU A 76 -1.65 -3.41 10.77
CA LEU A 76 -1.88 -4.81 11.08
C LEU A 76 -2.91 -5.47 10.15
N TYR A 77 -4.05 -4.83 9.93
CA TYR A 77 -5.19 -5.44 9.24
C TYR A 77 -5.55 -4.79 7.90
N GLY A 78 -4.83 -3.72 7.51
CA GLY A 78 -5.25 -2.86 6.40
C GLY A 78 -6.51 -2.05 6.74
N TYR A 79 -6.80 -1.01 5.96
CA TYR A 79 -8.00 -0.21 6.15
C TYR A 79 -9.27 -1.01 5.86
N ASN A 80 -10.26 -0.88 6.74
CA ASN A 80 -11.47 -1.70 6.73
C ASN A 80 -12.58 -1.17 5.80
N ASN A 81 -12.41 0.01 5.22
CA ASN A 81 -13.27 0.53 4.16
C ASN A 81 -12.55 0.48 2.81
N ASN A 82 -13.35 0.59 1.75
CA ASN A 82 -12.82 0.72 0.41
C ASN A 82 -12.27 2.12 0.20
N LEU A 83 -11.15 2.22 -0.52
CA LEU A 83 -10.64 3.47 -1.05
C LEU A 83 -10.70 3.45 -2.57
N LYS A 84 -11.02 4.59 -3.16
CA LYS A 84 -11.18 4.78 -4.61
C LYS A 84 -10.19 5.81 -5.13
N ILE A 85 -9.89 5.71 -6.42
CA ILE A 85 -9.22 6.81 -7.13
C ILE A 85 -10.13 8.06 -7.06
N GLU A 86 -9.50 9.22 -6.90
CA GLU A 86 -10.11 10.54 -6.59
C GLU A 86 -10.67 10.71 -5.17
N ASP A 87 -10.55 9.70 -4.29
CA ASP A 87 -10.85 9.93 -2.88
C ASP A 87 -9.86 10.94 -2.29
N LYS A 88 -10.41 11.84 -1.48
CA LYS A 88 -9.67 12.84 -0.71
C LYS A 88 -9.47 12.33 0.71
N ILE A 89 -8.22 12.29 1.15
CA ILE A 89 -7.82 11.75 2.45
C ILE A 89 -6.87 12.72 3.11
N ASP A 90 -7.06 12.95 4.40
CA ASP A 90 -6.14 13.75 5.18
C ASP A 90 -4.86 12.97 5.48
N THR A 91 -3.71 13.65 5.46
CA THR A 91 -2.49 13.12 6.07
C THR A 91 -2.65 13.09 7.60
N LYS A 92 -1.96 12.14 8.22
CA LYS A 92 -1.84 12.00 9.66
C LYS A 92 -0.66 12.84 10.13
N PRO A 93 -0.89 13.93 10.89
CA PRO A 93 0.20 14.71 11.45
C PRO A 93 0.89 13.95 12.59
N GLY A 94 2.20 14.16 12.72
CA GLY A 94 3.01 13.67 13.84
C GLY A 94 3.83 12.42 13.54
N LYS A 95 4.91 12.26 14.30
CA LYS A 95 5.80 11.11 14.27
C LYS A 95 5.03 9.88 14.80
N MET A 96 5.00 8.76 14.06
CA MET A 96 4.43 7.46 14.53
C MET A 96 5.48 6.34 14.74
N PRO A 97 6.65 6.61 15.32
CA PRO A 97 7.75 5.65 15.40
C PRO A 97 7.59 4.65 16.55
N GLU A 98 6.65 4.91 17.47
CA GLU A 98 6.61 4.23 18.76
C GLU A 98 6.38 2.73 18.58
N LYS A 99 5.42 2.36 17.71
CA LYS A 99 5.02 0.97 17.49
C LYS A 99 4.95 0.55 16.02
N THR A 100 5.49 1.34 15.09
CA THR A 100 5.47 0.95 13.66
C THR A 100 6.20 -0.39 13.46
N ASP A 101 7.41 -0.53 13.98
CA ASP A 101 8.19 -1.78 13.94
C ASP A 101 7.42 -2.97 14.52
N GLU A 102 6.86 -2.80 15.73
CA GLU A 102 6.07 -3.81 16.43
C GLU A 102 4.87 -4.29 15.59
N TYR A 103 4.10 -3.37 15.01
CA TYR A 103 2.90 -3.74 14.25
C TYR A 103 3.21 -4.31 12.87
N VAL A 104 4.33 -3.91 12.25
CA VAL A 104 4.81 -4.57 11.02
C VAL A 104 5.28 -5.98 11.34
N TYR A 105 6.01 -6.17 12.45
CA TYR A 105 6.38 -7.49 12.93
C TYR A 105 5.15 -8.36 13.19
N GLU A 106 4.12 -7.83 13.89
CA GLU A 106 2.89 -8.58 14.15
C GLU A 106 2.17 -8.96 12.86
N ARG A 107 2.05 -8.02 11.91
CA ARG A 107 1.45 -8.28 10.59
C ARG A 107 2.15 -9.43 9.89
N ILE A 108 3.47 -9.38 9.78
CA ILE A 108 4.22 -10.33 8.94
C ILE A 108 4.42 -11.66 9.65
N ASN A 109 4.76 -11.66 10.94
CA ASN A 109 5.22 -12.84 11.66
C ASN A 109 4.15 -13.48 12.56
N ILE A 110 3.13 -12.73 13.00
CA ILE A 110 2.09 -13.23 13.91
C ILE A 110 0.78 -13.50 13.18
N LEU A 111 0.28 -12.56 12.36
CA LEU A 111 -0.87 -12.83 11.49
C LEU A 111 -0.53 -13.90 10.45
N GLY A 112 0.64 -13.76 9.83
CA GLY A 112 1.21 -14.76 8.93
C GLY A 112 0.42 -14.92 7.64
N ASP A 113 0.58 -16.07 7.00
CA ASP A 113 0.00 -16.37 5.69
C ASP A 113 -1.51 -16.68 5.72
N GLY A 114 -2.18 -16.45 4.59
CA GLY A 114 -3.61 -16.71 4.37
C GLY A 114 -4.54 -15.68 5.04
N LYS A 115 -4.03 -14.51 5.40
CA LYS A 115 -4.82 -13.43 6.01
C LYS A 115 -5.23 -12.38 5.00
N ASP A 116 -4.50 -12.26 3.91
CA ASP A 116 -4.74 -11.32 2.85
C ASP A 116 -4.98 -12.03 1.51
N GLU A 117 -5.60 -11.33 0.57
CA GLU A 117 -6.04 -11.92 -0.70
C GLU A 117 -4.92 -11.84 -1.76
N PHE A 118 -3.67 -12.09 -1.33
CA PHE A 118 -2.47 -11.97 -2.16
C PHE A 118 -1.76 -13.30 -2.43
N GLY A 119 -2.41 -14.44 -2.15
CA GLY A 119 -1.82 -15.77 -2.38
C GLY A 119 -1.31 -16.00 -3.82
N ASP A 120 -1.98 -15.42 -4.82
CA ASP A 120 -1.54 -15.49 -6.22
C ASP A 120 -0.18 -14.78 -6.44
N ILE A 121 0.05 -13.66 -5.74
CA ILE A 121 1.31 -12.90 -5.81
C ILE A 121 2.43 -13.65 -5.09
N VAL A 122 2.13 -14.24 -3.94
CA VAL A 122 3.09 -15.10 -3.21
C VAL A 122 3.55 -16.27 -4.10
N PHE A 123 2.62 -16.86 -4.85
CA PHE A 123 2.94 -17.93 -5.81
C PHE A 123 3.82 -17.45 -6.97
N GLU A 124 3.57 -16.26 -7.50
CA GLU A 124 4.35 -15.68 -8.61
C GLU A 124 5.75 -15.21 -8.18
N TYR A 125 5.92 -14.80 -6.92
CA TYR A 125 7.16 -14.27 -6.36
C TYR A 125 7.64 -15.09 -5.14
N PRO A 126 8.38 -16.20 -5.33
CA PRO A 126 8.76 -17.13 -4.26
C PRO A 126 9.65 -16.55 -3.15
N SER A 127 10.21 -15.35 -3.34
CA SER A 127 10.94 -14.62 -2.29
C SER A 127 10.01 -14.05 -1.21
N ILE A 128 8.72 -13.89 -1.52
CA ILE A 128 7.66 -13.51 -0.58
C ILE A 128 7.26 -14.77 0.19
N LYS A 129 7.28 -14.69 1.52
CA LYS A 129 7.01 -15.84 2.39
C LYS A 129 5.55 -15.91 2.81
N ASN A 130 4.95 -14.75 3.08
CA ASN A 130 3.58 -14.63 3.57
C ASN A 130 2.82 -13.57 2.77
N ASP A 131 1.54 -13.81 2.48
CA ASP A 131 0.66 -12.84 1.82
C ASP A 131 0.57 -11.49 2.57
N THR A 132 0.76 -11.48 3.89
CA THR A 132 0.79 -10.29 4.75
C THR A 132 2.01 -9.40 4.55
N GLN A 133 3.07 -9.88 3.89
CA GLN A 133 4.16 -9.01 3.42
C GLN A 133 3.73 -8.12 2.26
N VAL A 134 2.68 -8.50 1.55
CA VAL A 134 2.14 -7.77 0.40
C VAL A 134 1.06 -6.81 0.89
N VAL A 135 1.15 -5.55 0.47
CA VAL A 135 0.23 -4.48 0.89
C VAL A 135 -0.16 -3.60 -0.28
N TYR A 136 -1.37 -3.04 -0.23
CA TYR A 136 -1.77 -1.93 -1.10
C TYR A 136 -1.35 -0.60 -0.47
N ILE A 137 -0.68 0.24 -1.27
CA ILE A 137 -0.27 1.61 -0.91
C ILE A 137 -0.90 2.59 -1.92
N PRO A 138 -1.56 3.67 -1.49
CA PRO A 138 -2.07 4.69 -2.40
C PRO A 138 -0.94 5.53 -2.98
N VAL A 139 -0.98 5.72 -4.30
CA VAL A 139 -0.22 6.77 -4.97
C VAL A 139 -1.04 8.05 -4.89
N ILE A 140 -0.48 9.08 -4.25
CA ILE A 140 -1.18 10.32 -3.90
C ILE A 140 -0.63 11.51 -4.69
N SER A 141 -1.50 12.48 -4.94
CA SER A 141 -1.15 13.76 -5.53
C SER A 141 -1.27 14.83 -4.46
N VAL A 142 -0.23 15.63 -4.31
CA VAL A 142 -0.17 16.75 -3.38
C VAL A 142 0.80 17.79 -3.92
N GLU A 143 0.42 19.07 -3.85
CA GLU A 143 1.30 20.18 -4.25
C GLU A 143 2.32 20.49 -3.14
N GLU A 144 1.90 20.43 -1.88
CA GLU A 144 2.74 20.60 -0.69
C GLU A 144 2.05 19.96 0.52
N ILE A 145 2.77 19.20 1.36
CA ILE A 145 2.21 18.68 2.64
C ILE A 145 2.73 19.55 3.78
N HIS A 146 1.79 20.16 4.51
CA HIS A 146 2.07 20.89 5.76
C HIS A 146 1.13 20.40 6.87
N GLY A 147 1.69 19.73 7.88
CA GLY A 147 0.92 19.20 9.00
C GLY A 147 -0.18 18.24 8.53
N LYS A 148 -1.43 18.56 8.84
CA LYS A 148 -2.61 17.86 8.33
C LYS A 148 -2.99 18.47 6.98
N THR A 149 -2.86 17.70 5.90
CA THR A 149 -3.11 18.15 4.52
C THR A 149 -4.01 17.16 3.82
N GLU A 150 -5.01 17.64 3.08
CA GLU A 150 -5.84 16.80 2.22
C GLU A 150 -5.06 16.42 0.95
N VAL A 151 -4.95 15.13 0.67
CA VAL A 151 -4.31 14.58 -0.53
C VAL A 151 -5.33 13.79 -1.36
N THR A 152 -5.09 13.68 -2.66
CA THR A 152 -5.97 12.93 -3.57
C THR A 152 -5.32 11.62 -3.99
N ILE A 153 -6.04 10.50 -3.86
CA ILE A 153 -5.58 9.21 -4.40
C ILE A 153 -5.66 9.25 -5.93
N ARG A 154 -4.54 8.98 -6.60
CA ARG A 154 -4.46 8.87 -8.07
C ARG A 154 -4.38 7.45 -8.56
N ALA A 155 -3.75 6.57 -7.78
CA ALA A 155 -3.64 5.16 -8.09
C ALA A 155 -3.42 4.33 -6.83
N PHE A 156 -3.36 3.02 -7.00
CA PHE A 156 -2.90 2.09 -5.98
C PHE A 156 -1.71 1.31 -6.53
N ALA A 157 -0.74 1.04 -5.66
CA ALA A 157 0.42 0.22 -5.95
C ALA A 157 0.46 -0.98 -4.99
N ILE A 158 1.07 -2.07 -5.45
CA ILE A 158 1.40 -3.19 -4.57
C ILE A 158 2.83 -3.04 -4.13
N PHE A 159 3.03 -3.18 -2.82
CA PHE A 159 4.32 -3.09 -2.18
C PHE A 159 4.57 -4.35 -1.36
N VAL A 160 5.79 -4.86 -1.44
CA VAL A 160 6.25 -6.04 -0.69
C VAL A 160 7.21 -5.59 0.39
N ILE A 161 6.84 -5.77 1.65
CA ILE A 161 7.68 -5.43 2.80
C ILE A 161 8.83 -6.44 2.90
N THR A 162 10.07 -5.94 2.86
CA THR A 162 11.30 -6.74 2.90
C THR A 162 12.13 -6.53 4.16
N ASP A 163 12.02 -5.38 4.82
CA ASP A 163 12.78 -5.02 6.02
C ASP A 163 12.00 -3.96 6.80
N TRP A 164 12.21 -3.83 8.10
CA TRP A 164 11.57 -2.82 8.94
C TRP A 164 12.31 -2.73 10.27
N GLY A 165 12.13 -1.63 10.99
CA GLY A 165 12.76 -1.48 12.28
C GLY A 165 12.61 -0.10 12.88
N LYS A 166 13.44 0.14 13.88
CA LYS A 166 13.47 1.39 14.64
C LYS A 166 14.90 1.85 14.83
N ASP A 167 15.15 3.13 14.58
CA ASP A 167 16.42 3.79 14.89
C ASP A 167 16.17 5.01 15.77
N GLY A 168 16.43 4.84 17.07
CA GLY A 168 16.18 5.87 18.07
C GLY A 168 14.71 6.30 18.14
N LYS A 169 14.42 7.51 17.65
CA LYS A 169 13.08 8.10 17.61
C LYS A 169 12.41 7.98 16.25
N GLU A 170 13.06 7.34 15.28
CA GLU A 170 12.55 7.15 13.94
C GLU A 170 12.24 5.66 13.75
N ALA A 171 11.28 5.34 12.88
CA ALA A 171 10.94 3.97 12.53
C ALA A 171 10.89 3.85 11.01
N TYR A 172 11.31 2.71 10.49
CA TYR A 172 11.33 2.49 9.07
C TYR A 172 10.62 1.20 8.66
N VAL A 173 10.12 1.21 7.44
CA VAL A 173 9.61 0.03 6.73
C VAL A 173 10.28 0.05 5.36
N LYS A 174 10.67 -1.08 4.80
CA LYS A 174 11.30 -1.13 3.49
C LYS A 174 10.70 -2.20 2.61
N GLY A 175 10.93 -2.07 1.32
CA GLY A 175 10.37 -3.02 0.38
C GLY A 175 10.48 -2.62 -1.07
N GLN A 176 9.67 -3.28 -1.90
CA GLN A 176 9.73 -3.20 -3.35
C GLN A 176 8.32 -3.12 -3.93
N PHE A 177 8.14 -2.27 -4.95
CA PHE A 177 6.89 -2.22 -5.70
C PHE A 177 6.84 -3.33 -6.76
N ILE A 178 5.64 -3.90 -6.96
CA ILE A 178 5.40 -4.86 -8.04
C ILE A 178 4.80 -4.11 -9.25
N GLU A 179 5.52 -4.12 -10.38
CA GLU A 179 5.10 -3.44 -11.62
C GLU A 179 3.83 -4.06 -12.23
N LYS A 180 3.75 -5.38 -12.21
CA LYS A 180 2.69 -6.19 -12.82
C LYS A 180 2.34 -7.31 -11.87
N ALA A 181 1.08 -7.39 -11.48
CA ALA A 181 0.59 -8.51 -10.68
C ALA A 181 -0.69 -9.03 -11.31
N ILE A 182 -0.84 -10.35 -11.35
CA ILE A 182 -2.15 -10.97 -11.48
C ILE A 182 -2.78 -10.91 -10.08
N THR A 183 -3.81 -10.08 -9.92
CA THR A 183 -4.57 -10.00 -8.67
C THR A 183 -6.06 -9.96 -8.96
N ASN A 184 -6.84 -10.54 -8.06
CA ASN A 184 -8.30 -10.48 -8.11
C ASN A 184 -8.75 -9.24 -7.33
N SER A 185 -9.23 -8.20 -8.02
CA SER A 185 -9.86 -7.05 -7.38
C SER A 185 -11.39 -7.16 -7.48
N ASP A 186 -12.08 -7.06 -6.35
CA ASP A 186 -13.55 -7.02 -6.29
C ASP A 186 -14.17 -5.71 -6.82
N GLY A 187 -13.34 -4.68 -7.04
CA GLY A 187 -13.75 -3.35 -7.51
C GLY A 187 -13.83 -3.16 -9.03
N GLY A 188 -14.21 -1.95 -9.43
CA GLY A 188 -14.20 -1.53 -10.83
C GLY A 188 -12.79 -1.50 -11.43
N ILE A 189 -12.68 -1.70 -12.75
CA ILE A 189 -11.41 -1.70 -13.49
C ILE A 189 -11.39 -0.57 -14.52
N GLY A 190 -10.24 0.09 -14.67
CA GLY A 190 -10.05 1.19 -15.62
C GLY A 190 -9.03 0.88 -16.72
N ALA A 191 -9.04 1.70 -17.79
CA ALA A 191 -8.01 1.66 -18.82
C ALA A 191 -6.62 1.95 -18.22
N VAL A 192 -5.58 1.32 -18.78
CA VAL A 192 -4.19 1.46 -18.32
C VAL A 192 -3.66 2.84 -18.68
N GLU A 193 -3.14 3.56 -17.69
CA GLU A 193 -2.35 4.79 -17.82
C GLU A 193 -0.93 4.51 -17.30
N ASP A 194 -0.01 5.47 -17.44
CA ASP A 194 1.40 5.31 -17.03
C ASP A 194 1.63 5.29 -15.50
N LEU A 195 0.57 5.41 -14.67
CA LEU A 195 0.65 5.47 -13.21
C LEU A 195 -0.05 4.28 -12.52
N GLY A 196 0.65 3.64 -11.58
CA GLY A 196 0.10 2.63 -10.65
C GLY A 196 0.19 1.17 -11.10
N LEU A 197 -0.42 0.29 -10.30
CA LEU A 197 -0.43 -1.16 -10.52
C LEU A 197 -1.16 -1.53 -11.82
N ARG A 198 -0.51 -2.38 -12.62
CA ARG A 198 -1.13 -3.09 -13.74
C ARG A 198 -1.65 -4.44 -13.25
N VAL A 199 -2.96 -4.53 -13.02
CA VAL A 199 -3.66 -5.76 -12.66
C VAL A 199 -3.95 -6.54 -13.92
N ILE A 200 -3.50 -7.78 -14.01
CA ILE A 200 -3.98 -8.71 -15.02
C ILE A 200 -5.17 -9.47 -14.43
N ARG A 201 -6.39 -9.15 -14.89
CA ARG A 201 -7.62 -9.87 -14.49
C ARG A 201 -7.96 -10.94 -15.51
N LEU A 202 -8.17 -12.17 -15.04
CA LEU A 202 -8.77 -13.24 -15.85
C LEU A 202 -10.29 -13.10 -15.82
N ILE A 203 -10.88 -12.71 -16.95
CA ILE A 203 -12.34 -12.70 -17.11
C ILE A 203 -12.75 -14.07 -17.66
N LYS A 204 -13.67 -14.73 -16.96
CA LYS A 204 -14.33 -15.97 -17.43
C LYS A 204 -15.39 -15.68 -18.48
#